data_AF-A0A7J5DMA1-F1
#
_entry.id   AF-A0A7J5DMA1-F1
#
_cell.length_a   1.000
_cell.length_b   1.000
_cell.length_c   1.000
_cell.angle_alpha   90.00
_cell.angle_beta   90.00
_cell.angle_gamma   90.00
#
_symmetry.space_group_name_H-M   'P 1'
#
loop_
_entity.id
_entity.type
_entity.pdbx_description
1 polymer ?
#
loop_
_entity_poly.entity_id
_entity_poly.type
_entity_poly.pdbx_seq_one_letter_code
_entity_poly.pdbx_strand_id
1 'polypeptide(L)'
;MPARPPTPVINTPEHHFAATFLVIATRQPDDATLRAAVSLIDHAVIAAWALRPDDLVVLTQQQYRQLIDYTAASQVLDLALYLGGDRKKIRSLMDHIDREIAELLTHYTPPTPQT
;
A
#
# COMPACT_ATOMS: atom_id res chain seq x y z
N MET A 1 -12.74 3.32 30.32
CA MET A 1 -11.92 3.62 29.13
C MET A 1 -12.87 4.00 28.00
N PRO A 2 -12.73 5.16 27.36
CA PRO A 2 -13.56 5.47 26.19
C PRO A 2 -13.23 4.48 25.07
N ALA A 3 -14.25 3.95 24.40
CA ALA A 3 -14.08 3.08 23.25
C ALA A 3 -13.32 3.85 22.16
N ARG A 4 -12.23 3.27 21.66
CA ARG A 4 -11.48 3.83 20.53
C ARG A 4 -12.46 3.96 19.37
N PRO A 5 -12.63 5.15 18.76
CA PRO A 5 -13.51 5.29 17.61
C PRO A 5 -13.06 4.29 16.53
N PRO A 6 -14.01 3.59 15.87
CA PRO A 6 -13.66 2.63 14.83
C PRO A 6 -12.90 3.36 13.73
N THR A 7 -11.81 2.74 13.27
CA THR A 7 -11.03 3.24 12.14
C THR A 7 -11.98 3.45 10.95
N PRO A 8 -12.09 4.66 10.37
CA PRO A 8 -12.91 4.87 9.20
C PRO A 8 -12.40 3.95 8.09
N VAL A 9 -13.29 3.12 7.55
CA VAL A 9 -12.98 2.29 6.39
C VAL A 9 -13.02 3.21 5.19
N ILE A 10 -11.84 3.47 4.60
CA ILE A 10 -11.78 4.09 3.28
C ILE A 10 -12.24 3.02 2.29
N ASN A 11 -13.45 3.16 1.76
CA ASN A 11 -13.92 2.28 0.69
C ASN A 11 -12.98 2.48 -0.50
N THR A 12 -12.25 1.43 -0.88
CA THR A 12 -11.45 1.42 -2.10
C THR A 12 -12.39 1.69 -3.28
N PRO A 13 -12.20 2.76 -4.06
CA PRO A 13 -13.09 3.09 -5.17
C PRO A 13 -13.07 1.98 -6.23
N GLU A 14 -14.20 1.76 -6.91
CA GLU A 14 -14.35 0.69 -7.91
C GLU A 14 -13.29 0.74 -9.02
N HIS A 15 -12.78 1.92 -9.36
CA HIS A 15 -11.74 2.07 -10.39
C HIS A 15 -10.39 1.48 -9.97
N HIS A 16 -10.07 1.41 -8.68
CA HIS A 16 -8.86 0.72 -8.21
C HIS A 16 -8.98 -0.80 -8.33
N PHE A 17 -10.20 -1.34 -8.14
CA PHE A 17 -10.47 -2.75 -8.42
C PHE A 17 -10.28 -3.04 -9.92
N ALA A 18 -10.81 -2.18 -10.80
CA ALA A 18 -10.63 -2.33 -12.25
C ALA A 18 -9.15 -2.25 -12.66
N ALA A 19 -8.36 -1.33 -12.08
CA ALA A 19 -6.93 -1.21 -12.34
C ALA A 19 -6.14 -2.45 -11.87
N THR A 20 -6.44 -2.94 -10.65
CA THR A 20 -5.83 -4.16 -10.10
C THR A 20 -6.19 -5.38 -10.95
N PHE A 21 -7.46 -5.49 -11.36
CA PHE A 21 -7.91 -6.54 -12.27
C PHE A 21 -7.18 -6.47 -13.62
N LEU A 22 -7.01 -5.27 -14.18
CA LEU A 22 -6.28 -5.07 -15.44
C LEU A 22 -4.82 -5.53 -15.33
N VAL A 23 -4.15 -5.25 -14.21
CA VAL A 23 -2.79 -5.75 -13.93
C VAL A 23 -2.75 -7.27 -13.96
N ILE A 24 -3.67 -7.94 -13.24
CA ILE A 24 -3.75 -9.41 -13.20
C ILE A 24 -4.04 -9.97 -14.59
N ALA A 25 -5.01 -9.39 -15.31
CA ALA A 25 -5.41 -9.84 -16.64
C ALA A 25 -4.28 -9.65 -17.69
N THR A 26 -3.45 -8.62 -17.52
CA THR A 26 -2.34 -8.32 -18.43
C THR A 26 -1.11 -9.17 -18.14
N ARG A 27 -0.77 -9.37 -16.86
CA ARG A 27 0.40 -10.15 -16.42
C ARG A 27 0.16 -11.66 -16.47
N GLN A 28 -1.10 -12.08 -16.37
CA GLN A 28 -1.53 -13.49 -16.32
C GLN A 28 -0.66 -14.36 -15.39
N PRO A 29 -0.45 -13.96 -14.12
CA PRO A 29 0.35 -14.75 -13.21
C PRO A 29 -0.34 -16.07 -12.90
N ASP A 30 0.44 -17.12 -12.69
CA ASP A 30 -0.08 -18.32 -12.06
C ASP A 30 -0.38 -18.08 -10.56
N ASP A 31 -1.13 -18.99 -9.95
CA ASP A 31 -1.51 -18.90 -8.55
C ASP A 31 -0.31 -18.78 -7.61
N ALA A 32 0.80 -19.44 -7.93
CA ALA A 32 2.00 -19.43 -7.10
C ALA A 32 2.67 -18.05 -7.12
N THR A 33 2.80 -17.46 -8.31
CA THR A 33 3.36 -16.12 -8.53
C THR A 33 2.48 -15.06 -7.90
N LEU A 34 1.15 -15.18 -8.04
CA LEU A 34 0.23 -14.24 -7.43
C LEU A 34 0.32 -14.28 -5.89
N ARG A 35 0.36 -15.48 -5.29
CA ARG A 35 0.52 -15.63 -3.83
C ARG A 35 1.87 -15.09 -3.36
N ALA A 36 2.94 -15.34 -4.11
CA ALA A 36 4.27 -14.82 -3.80
C ALA A 36 4.31 -13.29 -3.86
N ALA A 37 3.68 -12.69 -4.88
CA ALA A 37 3.55 -11.23 -5.00
C ALA A 37 2.76 -10.64 -3.83
N VAL A 38 1.60 -11.21 -3.47
CA VAL A 38 0.81 -10.76 -2.31
C VAL A 38 1.63 -10.86 -1.01
N SER A 39 2.35 -11.97 -0.81
CA SER A 39 3.22 -12.11 0.36
C SER A 39 4.36 -11.08 0.37
N LEU A 40 4.95 -10.77 -0.79
CA LEU A 40 5.97 -9.73 -0.92
C LEU A 40 5.40 -8.35 -0.55
N ILE A 41 4.20 -8.02 -1.03
CA ILE A 41 3.49 -6.77 -0.70
C ILE A 41 3.27 -6.68 0.80
N ASP A 42 2.74 -7.71 1.44
CA ASP A 42 2.50 -7.72 2.89
C ASP A 42 3.78 -7.42 3.68
N HIS A 43 4.88 -8.07 3.34
CA HIS A 43 6.16 -7.81 4.00
C HIS A 43 6.69 -6.41 3.71
N ALA A 44 6.57 -5.92 2.48
CA ALA A 44 7.03 -4.59 2.10
C ALA A 44 6.23 -3.49 2.81
N VAL A 45 4.90 -3.63 2.92
CA VAL A 45 4.03 -2.70 3.66
C VAL A 45 4.41 -2.66 5.14
N ILE A 46 4.69 -3.81 5.76
CA ILE A 46 5.16 -3.87 7.15
C ILE A 46 6.51 -3.17 7.31
N ALA A 47 7.42 -3.36 6.36
CA ALA A 47 8.74 -2.70 6.39
C ALA A 47 8.62 -1.18 6.20
N ALA A 48 7.82 -0.73 5.22
CA ALA A 48 7.56 0.68 4.94
C ALA A 48 6.89 1.37 6.14
N TRP A 49 5.96 0.69 6.83
CA TRP A 49 5.34 1.20 8.06
C TRP A 49 6.36 1.57 9.15
N ALA A 50 7.43 0.78 9.28
CA ALA A 50 8.48 1.03 10.26
C ALA A 50 9.34 2.26 9.91
N LEU A 51 9.37 2.66 8.64
CA LEU A 51 10.15 3.79 8.11
C LEU A 51 9.27 4.96 7.65
N ARG A 52 7.97 4.92 7.97
CA ARG A 52 7.01 5.91 7.49
C ARG A 52 7.42 7.35 7.87
N PRO A 53 7.06 8.35 7.04
CA PRO A 53 7.25 9.76 7.37
C PRO A 53 6.58 10.16 8.70
N ASP A 54 7.18 11.12 9.40
CA ASP A 54 6.65 11.65 10.67
C ASP A 54 5.25 12.24 10.52
N ASP A 55 4.93 12.79 9.35
CA ASP A 55 3.59 13.28 8.98
C ASP A 55 2.50 12.20 9.08
N LEU A 56 2.89 10.91 9.03
CA LEU A 56 2.01 9.76 9.14
C LEU A 56 2.13 9.05 10.50
N VAL A 57 2.80 9.65 11.48
CA VAL A 57 3.01 9.03 12.81
C VAL A 57 1.68 8.76 13.53
N VAL A 58 0.66 9.58 13.26
CA VAL A 58 -0.68 9.49 13.87
C VAL A 58 -1.54 8.34 13.34
N LEU A 59 -1.18 7.79 12.18
CA LEU A 59 -1.90 6.65 11.62
C LEU A 59 -1.66 5.41 12.49
N THR A 60 -2.60 4.49 12.48
CA THR A 60 -2.36 3.09 12.87
C THR A 60 -1.76 2.33 11.68
N GLN A 61 -1.13 1.19 11.93
CA GLN A 61 -0.63 0.33 10.86
C GLN A 61 -1.75 -0.06 9.87
N GLN A 62 -2.96 -0.29 10.36
CA GLN A 62 -4.12 -0.58 9.52
C GLN A 62 -4.49 0.62 8.64
N GLN A 63 -4.50 1.84 9.19
CA GLN A 63 -4.78 3.06 8.40
C GLN A 63 -3.72 3.33 7.35
N TYR A 64 -2.45 3.06 7.66
CA TYR A 64 -1.37 3.18 6.69
C TYR A 64 -1.48 2.15 5.57
N ARG A 65 -1.88 0.91 5.88
CA ARG A 65 -2.19 -0.09 4.86
C ARG A 65 -3.37 0.34 3.99
N GLN A 66 -4.45 0.85 4.59
CA GLN A 66 -5.59 1.38 3.85
C GLN A 66 -5.20 2.56 2.97
N LEU A 67 -4.28 3.41 3.42
CA LEU A 67 -3.72 4.50 2.61
C LEU A 67 -3.02 3.94 1.36
N ILE A 68 -2.13 2.96 1.52
CA ILE A 68 -1.44 2.32 0.40
C ILE A 68 -2.43 1.63 -0.55
N ASP A 69 -3.38 0.89 -0.01
CA ASP A 69 -4.41 0.20 -0.79
C ASP A 69 -5.27 1.20 -1.60
N TYR A 70 -5.51 2.39 -1.04
CA TYR A 70 -6.24 3.45 -1.71
C TYR A 70 -5.41 4.17 -2.77
N THR A 71 -4.11 4.40 -2.54
CA THR A 71 -3.32 5.29 -3.40
C THR A 71 -2.55 4.53 -4.48
N ALA A 72 -2.09 3.32 -4.17
CA ALA A 72 -1.08 2.65 -4.97
C ALA A 72 -1.27 1.13 -5.12
N ALA A 73 -2.44 0.57 -4.77
CA ALA A 73 -2.67 -0.89 -4.83
C ALA A 73 -2.27 -1.53 -6.17
N SER A 74 -2.69 -0.93 -7.29
CA SER A 74 -2.38 -1.45 -8.63
C SER A 74 -0.89 -1.37 -8.96
N GLN A 75 -0.22 -0.26 -8.62
CA GLN A 75 1.19 -0.02 -8.88
C GLN A 75 2.07 -0.97 -8.05
N VAL A 76 1.73 -1.10 -6.77
CA VAL A 76 2.39 -2.01 -5.82
C VAL A 76 2.21 -3.47 -6.26
N LEU A 77 1.02 -3.86 -6.72
CA LEU A 77 0.79 -5.19 -7.27
C LEU A 77 1.59 -5.44 -8.55
N ASP A 78 1.57 -4.49 -9.50
CA ASP A 78 2.27 -4.62 -10.77
C ASP A 78 3.78 -4.79 -10.56
N LEU A 79 4.37 -4.00 -9.66
CA LEU A 79 5.77 -4.13 -9.30
C LEU A 79 6.05 -5.46 -8.57
N ALA A 80 5.20 -5.88 -7.63
CA ALA A 80 5.39 -7.14 -6.93
C ALA A 80 5.36 -8.35 -7.88
N LEU A 81 4.47 -8.32 -8.89
CA LEU A 81 4.42 -9.31 -9.95
C LEU A 81 5.64 -9.25 -10.86
N TYR A 82 6.11 -8.06 -11.23
CA TYR A 82 7.35 -7.88 -11.98
C TYR A 82 8.57 -8.44 -11.24
N LEU A 83 8.61 -8.31 -9.92
CA LEU A 83 9.66 -8.87 -9.05
C LEU A 83 9.49 -10.38 -8.81
N GLY A 84 8.44 -11.01 -9.35
CA GLY A 84 8.15 -12.44 -9.19
C GLY A 84 7.85 -12.86 -7.75
N GLY A 85 7.46 -11.91 -6.89
CA GLY A 85 7.29 -12.17 -5.46
C GLY A 85 8.61 -12.53 -4.73
N ASP A 86 9.78 -12.22 -5.29
CA ASP A 86 11.06 -12.52 -4.65
C ASP A 86 11.26 -11.67 -3.38
N ARG A 87 11.24 -12.33 -2.23
CA ARG A 87 11.46 -11.69 -0.91
C ARG A 87 12.81 -10.96 -0.82
N LYS A 88 13.82 -11.35 -1.58
CA LYS A 88 15.11 -10.63 -1.63
C LYS A 88 14.98 -9.23 -2.23
N LYS A 89 13.90 -8.97 -2.97
CA LYS A 89 13.57 -7.68 -3.60
C LYS A 89 12.62 -6.83 -2.77
N ILE A 90 12.35 -7.21 -1.52
CA ILE A 90 11.47 -6.45 -0.60
C ILE A 90 11.84 -4.97 -0.51
N ARG A 91 13.15 -4.64 -0.50
CA ARG A 91 13.61 -3.25 -0.47
C ARG A 91 13.13 -2.46 -1.68
N SER A 92 13.18 -3.03 -2.87
CA SER A 92 12.70 -2.36 -4.09
C SER A 92 11.21 -2.05 -4.04
N LEU A 93 10.41 -2.95 -3.46
CA LEU A 93 8.97 -2.70 -3.30
C LEU A 93 8.67 -1.69 -2.19
N MET A 94 9.44 -1.73 -1.10
CA MET A 94 9.38 -0.76 -0.01
C MET A 94 9.72 0.66 -0.50
N ASP A 95 10.84 0.82 -1.22
CA ASP A 95 11.25 2.12 -1.78
C ASP A 95 10.21 2.69 -2.76
N HIS A 96 9.49 1.80 -3.47
CA HIS A 96 8.38 2.20 -4.34
C HIS A 96 7.17 2.67 -3.53
N ILE A 97 6.76 1.93 -2.50
CA ILE A 97 5.69 2.35 -1.58
C ILE A 97 6.00 3.72 -0.99
N ASP A 98 7.24 3.93 -0.51
CA ASP A 98 7.65 5.21 0.07
C ASP A 98 7.57 6.36 -0.95
N ARG A 99 7.90 6.11 -2.21
CA ARG A 99 7.76 7.11 -3.29
C ARG A 99 6.29 7.47 -3.54
N GLU A 100 5.40 6.49 -3.65
CA GLU A 100 3.97 6.73 -3.88
C GLU A 100 3.35 7.52 -2.72
N ILE A 101 3.75 7.21 -1.49
CA ILE A 101 3.31 7.96 -0.30
C ILE A 101 3.89 9.38 -0.29
N ALA A 102 5.17 9.56 -0.61
CA ALA A 102 5.78 10.88 -0.70
C ALA A 102 5.09 11.74 -1.77
N GLU A 103 4.80 11.17 -2.94
CA GLU A 103 4.08 11.85 -4.03
C GLU A 103 2.68 12.29 -3.58
N LEU A 104 1.93 11.40 -2.93
CA LEU A 104 0.64 11.74 -2.33
C LEU A 104 0.75 12.93 -1.38
N LEU A 105 1.73 12.93 -0.49
CA LEU A 105 1.92 13.99 0.51
C LEU A 105 2.34 15.32 -0.11
N THR A 106 2.93 15.33 -1.32
CA THR A 106 3.18 16.59 -2.04
C THR A 106 1.89 17.23 -2.55
N HIS A 107 0.87 16.42 -2.87
CA HIS A 107 -0.41 16.90 -3.40
C HIS A 107 -1.48 17.09 -2.32
N TYR A 108 -1.40 16.33 -1.23
CA TYR A 108 -2.38 16.31 -0.15
C TYR A 108 -1.66 16.41 1.19
N THR A 109 -1.44 17.64 1.66
CA THR A 109 -0.87 17.89 2.98
C THR A 109 -1.79 17.30 4.06
N PRO A 110 -1.27 16.62 5.10
CA PRO A 110 -2.09 16.08 6.17
C PRO A 110 -2.95 17.19 6.79
N PRO A 111 -4.23 16.90 7.13
CA PRO A 111 -5.06 17.89 7.79
C PRO A 111 -4.41 18.31 9.11
N THR A 112 -4.29 19.62 9.32
CA THR A 112 -3.74 20.17 10.57
C THR A 112 -4.65 19.72 11.71
N PRO A 113 -4.11 19.11 12.78
CA PRO A 113 -4.95 18.73 13.92
C PRO A 113 -5.62 19.98 14.48
N GLN A 114 -6.96 20.00 14.46
CA GLN A 114 -7.73 21.05 15.12
C GLN A 114 -7.54 20.89 16.63
N THR A 115 -6.74 21.78 17.22
CA THR A 115 -6.58 21.95 18.67
C THR A 115 -7.85 22.48 19.31
#